data_AF-A0A972DHR8-F1
#
_entry.id   AF-A0A972DHR8-F1
#
_cell.length_a   1.000
_cell.length_b   1.000
_cell.length_c   1.000
_cell.angle_alpha   90.00
_cell.angle_beta   90.00
_cell.angle_gamma   90.00
#
_symmetry.space_group_name_H-M   'P 1'
#
loop_
_entity.id
_entity.type
_entity.pdbx_description
1 polymer ?
#
loop_
_entity_poly.entity_id
_entity_poly.type
_entity_poly.pdbx_seq_one_letter_code
_entity_poly.pdbx_strand_id
1 'polypeptide(L)'
;MHWGIYAIPAWHEQILWRRNMSPFDYKHYAKQFNPVKFNPHEWIDLMQEAGMEYICFTTKHHDGFCMWDTKQTEYNIMNSAYGKDILKLLTDACHERGIKVGLYYSCVDWDHPYYPNLGRSHELSRPKPGDDPDINRYYNEYVVKQIEELCTNYGPISYFFWDLNIAEYKDPSVNDLIRKLQPGIMINDRGPGEGDYKTPERSVPPGRRFELPTEACQSVGKHSWGYKQDEDYYSVAYLINSIDKIMAMGGNYLLNVGPDASGVIPEEAQRIVRSIGRWYKKVREAFDDAVPASDMITDNNVMLTRKNHTLYAHVNIPVISSSIVLTPIDVLPNKAVLLNTGQELETRVDITPNLYKEKPILRIRGIPADDLTGEVPVIKLEFDEAIEKYVPPEKDA
;
A
#
# COMPACT_ATOMS: atom_id res chain seq x y z
N MET A 1 6.85 -3.80 2.90
CA MET A 1 8.00 -4.08 3.77
C MET A 1 9.26 -3.73 3.02
N HIS A 2 9.93 -2.63 3.41
CA HIS A 2 11.24 -2.27 2.85
C HIS A 2 12.33 -2.67 3.84
N TRP A 3 13.05 -3.74 3.49
CA TRP A 3 14.14 -4.24 4.30
C TRP A 3 15.32 -4.71 3.45
N GLY A 4 16.51 -4.41 3.93
CA GLY A 4 17.77 -4.71 3.26
C GLY A 4 18.93 -4.13 4.05
N ILE A 5 20.12 -4.19 3.47
CA ILE A 5 21.37 -3.76 4.13
C ILE A 5 21.39 -2.26 4.46
N TYR A 6 20.57 -1.44 3.82
CA TYR A 6 20.35 -0.02 4.19
C TYR A 6 19.80 0.16 5.61
N ALA A 7 19.25 -0.88 6.23
CA ALA A 7 18.82 -0.83 7.62
C ALA A 7 20.00 -0.71 8.61
N ILE A 8 21.23 -1.09 8.20
CA ILE A 8 22.44 -0.96 9.04
C ILE A 8 22.82 0.51 9.26
N PRO A 9 23.04 1.33 8.21
CA PRO A 9 23.29 2.76 8.41
C PRO A 9 22.05 3.52 8.88
N ALA A 10 20.86 2.91 8.84
CA ALA A 10 19.62 3.40 9.45
C ALA A 10 19.28 4.85 9.10
N TRP A 11 19.42 5.24 7.83
CA TRP A 11 19.18 6.62 7.40
C TRP A 11 18.13 6.72 6.30
N HIS A 12 18.29 5.94 5.22
CA HIS A 12 17.34 5.85 4.10
C HIS A 12 17.71 4.67 3.21
N GLU A 13 16.74 4.05 2.55
CA GLU A 13 16.98 2.97 1.57
C GLU A 13 17.71 3.44 0.29
N GLN A 14 17.92 4.74 0.17
CA GLN A 14 18.61 5.38 -0.95
C GLN A 14 19.85 6.15 -0.49
N ILE A 15 20.40 5.82 0.69
CA ILE A 15 21.59 6.49 1.22
C ILE A 15 22.77 6.48 0.23
N LEU A 16 22.93 5.39 -0.54
CA LEU A 16 23.99 5.28 -1.54
C LEU A 16 23.96 6.44 -2.54
N TRP A 17 22.78 6.69 -3.10
CA TRP A 17 22.54 7.79 -4.04
C TRP A 17 22.46 9.16 -3.33
N ARG A 18 21.62 9.30 -2.30
CA ARG A 18 21.32 10.60 -1.65
C ARG A 18 22.51 11.23 -0.93
N ARG A 19 23.44 10.41 -0.43
CA ARG A 19 24.67 10.89 0.24
C ARG A 19 25.89 10.78 -0.66
N ASN A 20 25.74 10.31 -1.90
CA ASN A 20 26.86 9.99 -2.78
C ASN A 20 27.91 9.12 -2.05
N MET A 21 27.43 8.10 -1.34
CA MET A 21 28.30 7.20 -0.57
C MET A 21 29.12 6.34 -1.55
N SER A 22 30.31 5.95 -1.12
CA SER A 22 31.13 5.01 -1.88
C SER A 22 30.40 3.66 -2.04
N PRO A 23 30.20 3.14 -3.25
CA PRO A 23 29.65 1.80 -3.45
C PRO A 23 30.49 0.71 -2.75
N PHE A 24 31.81 0.91 -2.68
CA PHE A 24 32.70 -0.01 -1.97
C PHE A 24 32.40 -0.05 -0.47
N ASP A 25 32.25 1.11 0.17
CA ASP A 25 31.94 1.18 1.61
C ASP A 25 30.53 0.63 1.89
N TYR A 26 29.57 0.95 1.02
CA TYR A 26 28.20 0.48 1.18
C TYR A 26 28.08 -1.04 1.07
N LYS A 27 28.81 -1.67 0.14
CA LYS A 27 28.86 -3.13 0.02
C LYS A 27 29.37 -3.83 1.28
N HIS A 28 30.17 -3.16 2.10
CA HIS A 28 30.66 -3.74 3.34
C HIS A 28 29.53 -4.05 4.34
N TYR A 29 28.40 -3.32 4.27
CA TYR A 29 27.21 -3.62 5.08
C TYR A 29 26.64 -5.02 4.81
N ALA A 30 26.76 -5.55 3.58
CA ALA A 30 26.33 -6.91 3.28
C ALA A 30 27.06 -7.95 4.15
N LYS A 31 28.33 -7.74 4.47
CA LYS A 31 29.11 -8.64 5.36
C LYS A 31 28.76 -8.48 6.83
N GLN A 32 28.15 -7.38 7.22
CA GLN A 32 27.73 -7.10 8.60
C GLN A 32 26.27 -7.52 8.87
N PHE A 33 25.47 -7.67 7.81
CA PHE A 33 24.05 -7.94 7.93
C PHE A 33 23.79 -9.33 8.53
N ASN A 34 23.28 -9.34 9.75
CA ASN A 34 23.01 -10.52 10.55
C ASN A 34 21.78 -10.31 11.45
N PRO A 35 20.56 -10.36 10.89
CA PRO A 35 19.33 -10.10 11.62
C PRO A 35 18.93 -11.29 12.51
N VAL A 36 19.65 -11.45 13.63
CA VAL A 36 19.46 -12.57 14.57
C VAL A 36 18.10 -12.58 15.26
N LYS A 37 17.33 -11.49 15.19
CA LYS A 37 15.97 -11.39 15.75
C LYS A 37 14.88 -11.48 14.68
N PHE A 38 15.24 -11.70 13.41
CA PHE A 38 14.25 -11.86 12.36
C PHE A 38 13.38 -13.09 12.62
N ASN A 39 12.08 -12.84 12.76
CA ASN A 39 11.06 -13.85 12.89
C ASN A 39 9.87 -13.47 11.99
N PRO A 40 9.65 -14.16 10.86
CA PRO A 40 8.57 -13.82 9.95
C PRO A 40 7.18 -14.01 10.58
N HIS A 41 7.04 -14.90 11.57
CA HIS A 41 5.76 -15.09 12.26
C HIS A 41 5.33 -13.86 13.06
N GLU A 42 6.28 -13.14 13.68
CA GLU A 42 5.98 -11.89 14.40
C GLU A 42 5.50 -10.78 13.45
N TRP A 43 6.05 -10.73 12.23
CA TRP A 43 5.59 -9.79 11.21
C TRP A 43 4.17 -10.14 10.77
N ILE A 44 3.90 -11.42 10.54
CA ILE A 44 2.57 -11.91 10.14
C ILE A 44 1.55 -11.72 11.27
N ASP A 45 1.94 -11.90 12.53
CA ASP A 45 1.08 -11.62 13.68
C ASP A 45 0.61 -10.16 13.68
N LEU A 46 1.53 -9.21 13.51
CA LEU A 46 1.19 -7.79 13.43
C LEU A 46 0.24 -7.49 12.24
N MET A 47 0.51 -8.09 11.08
CA MET A 47 -0.32 -7.92 9.89
C MET A 47 -1.75 -8.45 10.11
N GLN A 48 -1.90 -9.67 10.61
CA GLN A 48 -3.21 -10.26 10.88
C GLN A 48 -3.94 -9.53 12.01
N GLU A 49 -3.22 -9.07 13.04
CA GLU A 49 -3.78 -8.21 14.09
C GLU A 49 -4.33 -6.91 13.49
N ALA A 50 -3.66 -6.34 12.49
CA ALA A 50 -4.13 -5.15 11.79
C ALA A 50 -5.23 -5.41 10.75
N GLY A 51 -5.45 -6.68 10.40
CA GLY A 51 -6.41 -7.07 9.37
C GLY A 51 -5.90 -6.94 7.94
N MET A 52 -4.58 -6.92 7.75
CA MET A 52 -3.93 -6.95 6.44
C MET A 52 -3.97 -8.36 5.84
N GLU A 53 -4.15 -8.47 4.52
CA GLU A 53 -4.35 -9.75 3.82
C GLU A 53 -3.16 -10.19 2.96
N TYR A 54 -2.24 -9.27 2.68
CA TYR A 54 -1.12 -9.52 1.78
C TYR A 54 0.11 -8.71 2.17
N ILE A 55 1.28 -9.17 1.74
CA ILE A 55 2.59 -8.53 1.97
C ILE A 55 3.26 -8.19 0.64
N CYS A 56 3.88 -7.01 0.56
CA CYS A 56 4.91 -6.70 -0.46
C CYS A 56 6.27 -6.71 0.21
N PHE A 57 7.19 -7.57 -0.22
CA PHE A 57 8.54 -7.61 0.33
C PHE A 57 9.59 -7.22 -0.71
N THR A 58 10.52 -6.34 -0.32
CA THR A 58 11.66 -5.94 -1.16
C THR A 58 12.62 -7.10 -1.36
N THR A 59 12.43 -7.84 -2.46
CA THR A 59 13.36 -8.92 -2.86
C THR A 59 14.72 -8.34 -3.26
N LYS A 60 14.70 -7.27 -4.05
CA LYS A 60 15.85 -6.45 -4.43
C LYS A 60 15.44 -4.98 -4.47
N HIS A 61 16.15 -4.10 -3.77
CA HIS A 61 15.98 -2.65 -3.89
C HIS A 61 16.99 -2.07 -4.89
N HIS A 62 17.01 -0.73 -5.07
CA HIS A 62 17.92 -0.05 -6.00
C HIS A 62 19.40 -0.36 -5.76
N ASP A 63 19.78 -0.71 -4.53
CA ASP A 63 21.17 -1.01 -4.20
C ASP A 63 21.67 -2.35 -4.75
N GLY A 64 20.78 -3.16 -5.34
CA GLY A 64 21.09 -4.43 -5.99
C GLY A 64 21.24 -5.61 -5.02
N PHE A 65 21.15 -5.39 -3.69
CA PHE A 65 21.30 -6.48 -2.72
C PHE A 65 20.06 -7.39 -2.75
N CYS A 66 20.28 -8.68 -3.03
CA CYS A 66 19.21 -9.65 -3.17
C CYS A 66 18.91 -10.34 -1.82
N MET A 67 17.66 -10.26 -1.36
CA MET A 67 17.18 -10.82 -0.09
C MET A 67 16.77 -12.31 -0.17
N TRP A 68 17.23 -13.01 -1.21
CA TRP A 68 16.95 -14.43 -1.46
C TRP A 68 18.20 -15.18 -1.96
N ASP A 69 18.14 -16.51 -2.00
CA ASP A 69 19.21 -17.35 -2.54
C ASP A 69 19.23 -17.32 -4.08
N THR A 70 19.87 -16.28 -4.64
CA THR A 70 20.03 -16.12 -6.09
C THR A 70 21.34 -16.70 -6.59
N LYS A 71 21.32 -17.31 -7.78
CA LYS A 71 22.54 -17.73 -8.48
C LYS A 71 23.08 -16.68 -9.44
N GLN A 72 22.39 -15.55 -9.59
CA GLN A 72 22.71 -14.54 -10.60
C GLN A 72 23.75 -13.51 -10.11
N THR A 73 23.97 -13.40 -8.80
CA THR A 73 24.97 -12.50 -8.21
C THR A 73 25.43 -13.02 -6.85
N GLU A 74 26.70 -12.78 -6.51
CA GLU A 74 27.23 -13.00 -5.16
C GLU A 74 26.73 -11.96 -4.15
N TYR A 75 26.11 -10.87 -4.63
CA TYR A 75 25.62 -9.78 -3.79
C TYR A 75 24.21 -10.06 -3.26
N ASN A 76 24.12 -11.08 -2.40
CA ASN A 76 22.87 -11.59 -1.86
C ASN A 76 22.97 -11.99 -0.38
N ILE A 77 21.83 -12.29 0.24
CA ILE A 77 21.71 -12.62 1.65
C ILE A 77 22.49 -13.88 2.07
N MET A 78 22.66 -14.86 1.19
CA MET A 78 23.40 -16.09 1.48
C MET A 78 24.90 -15.83 1.70
N ASN A 79 25.42 -14.75 1.11
CA ASN A 79 26.80 -14.30 1.25
C ASN A 79 27.00 -13.23 2.35
N SER A 80 25.96 -12.96 3.14
CA SER A 80 26.02 -12.12 4.35
C SER A 80 26.45 -12.90 5.59
N ALA A 81 26.57 -12.23 6.74
CA ALA A 81 26.78 -12.92 8.01
C ALA A 81 25.56 -13.73 8.48
N TYR A 82 24.36 -13.47 7.94
CA TYR A 82 23.16 -14.23 8.26
C TYR A 82 23.13 -15.61 7.58
N GLY A 83 23.50 -15.66 6.30
CA GLY A 83 23.63 -16.89 5.51
C GLY A 83 22.35 -17.72 5.37
N LYS A 84 21.17 -17.11 5.49
CA LYS A 84 19.87 -17.79 5.35
C LYS A 84 18.97 -17.03 4.40
N ASP A 85 18.16 -17.78 3.65
CA ASP A 85 17.21 -17.24 2.68
C ASP A 85 16.02 -16.58 3.41
N ILE A 86 16.06 -15.25 3.53
CA ILE A 86 15.03 -14.46 4.19
C ILE A 86 13.71 -14.53 3.43
N LEU A 87 13.76 -14.46 2.10
CA LEU A 87 12.56 -14.52 1.28
C LEU A 87 11.85 -15.85 1.48
N LYS A 88 12.58 -16.98 1.46
CA LYS A 88 11.99 -18.29 1.70
C LYS A 88 11.34 -18.41 3.07
N LEU A 89 12.05 -17.99 4.13
CA LEU A 89 11.50 -17.99 5.49
C LEU A 89 10.20 -17.18 5.59
N LEU A 90 10.14 -16.04 4.91
CA LEU A 90 8.96 -15.19 4.88
C LEU A 90 7.81 -15.79 4.07
N THR A 91 8.08 -16.30 2.86
CA THR A 91 7.03 -16.89 2.00
C THR A 91 6.44 -18.15 2.62
N ASP A 92 7.27 -19.02 3.20
CA ASP A 92 6.81 -20.24 3.87
C ASP A 92 5.85 -19.87 5.03
N ALA A 93 6.23 -18.92 5.88
CA ALA A 93 5.38 -18.46 6.99
C ALA A 93 4.08 -17.78 6.50
N CYS A 94 4.13 -17.04 5.38
CA CYS A 94 2.95 -16.43 4.79
C CYS A 94 1.97 -17.49 4.28
N HIS A 95 2.46 -18.50 3.57
CA HIS A 95 1.64 -19.59 3.04
C HIS A 95 1.01 -20.43 4.15
N GLU A 96 1.76 -20.72 5.22
CA GLU A 96 1.24 -21.41 6.42
C GLU A 96 0.04 -20.67 7.04
N ARG A 97 -0.01 -19.34 6.92
CA ARG A 97 -1.03 -18.49 7.55
C ARG A 97 -2.02 -17.88 6.57
N GLY A 98 -1.99 -18.29 5.31
CA GLY A 98 -2.89 -17.82 4.26
C GLY A 98 -2.71 -16.34 3.89
N ILE A 99 -1.54 -15.75 4.15
CA ILE A 99 -1.19 -14.40 3.71
C ILE A 99 -0.72 -14.46 2.25
N LYS A 100 -1.32 -13.63 1.40
CA LYS A 100 -0.92 -13.54 -0.01
C LYS A 100 0.45 -12.88 -0.12
N VAL A 101 1.36 -13.50 -0.86
CA VAL A 101 2.74 -13.04 -1.04
C VAL A 101 2.85 -12.15 -2.27
N GLY A 102 3.48 -11.01 -2.11
CA GLY A 102 3.89 -10.12 -3.19
C GLY A 102 5.36 -9.78 -3.14
N LEU A 103 5.95 -9.66 -4.33
CA LEU A 103 7.37 -9.42 -4.50
C LEU A 103 7.58 -8.02 -5.07
N TYR A 104 8.27 -7.16 -4.32
CA TYR A 104 8.84 -5.93 -4.86
C TYR A 104 10.17 -6.24 -5.51
N TYR A 105 10.40 -5.69 -6.71
CA TYR A 105 11.65 -5.78 -7.43
C TYR A 105 11.98 -4.44 -8.08
N SER A 106 13.17 -3.90 -7.79
CA SER A 106 13.60 -2.66 -8.43
C SER A 106 14.15 -2.87 -9.85
N CYS A 107 13.64 -2.10 -10.80
CA CYS A 107 14.21 -1.99 -12.13
C CYS A 107 15.59 -1.30 -12.09
N VAL A 108 15.76 -0.34 -11.17
CA VAL A 108 17.03 0.34 -10.91
C VAL A 108 18.01 -0.61 -10.22
N ASP A 109 19.26 -0.58 -10.65
CA ASP A 109 20.32 -1.38 -10.03
C ASP A 109 21.64 -0.59 -9.99
N TRP A 110 21.99 -0.12 -8.80
CA TRP A 110 23.25 0.59 -8.54
C TRP A 110 24.45 -0.37 -8.52
N ASP A 111 24.21 -1.68 -8.46
CA ASP A 111 25.29 -2.65 -8.42
C ASP A 111 25.61 -3.30 -9.77
N HIS A 112 24.61 -3.59 -10.59
CA HIS A 112 24.84 -4.42 -11.77
C HIS A 112 25.64 -3.68 -12.88
N PRO A 113 26.74 -4.27 -13.42
CA PRO A 113 27.58 -3.62 -14.44
C PRO A 113 26.87 -3.24 -15.74
N TYR A 114 25.80 -3.96 -16.07
CA TYR A 114 25.00 -3.70 -17.28
C TYR A 114 23.93 -2.62 -17.07
N TYR A 115 23.64 -2.22 -15.83
CA TYR A 115 22.67 -1.16 -15.58
C TYR A 115 23.30 0.23 -15.86
N PRO A 116 22.57 1.15 -16.52
CA PRO A 116 23.20 2.29 -17.16
C PRO A 116 23.71 3.40 -16.24
N ASN A 117 23.08 3.63 -15.08
CA ASN A 117 23.54 4.62 -14.09
C ASN A 117 23.99 5.97 -14.70
N LEU A 118 23.08 6.69 -15.36
CA LEU A 118 23.40 7.88 -16.19
C LEU A 118 23.22 9.21 -15.44
N GLY A 119 23.13 9.19 -14.12
CA GLY A 119 22.89 10.37 -13.30
C GLY A 119 21.47 10.93 -13.42
N ARG A 120 20.52 10.14 -13.92
CA ARG A 120 19.09 10.47 -13.84
C ARG A 120 18.62 10.41 -12.39
N SER A 121 17.41 10.92 -12.15
CA SER A 121 16.75 10.76 -10.86
C SER A 121 16.75 9.27 -10.45
N HIS A 122 17.19 8.97 -9.22
CA HIS A 122 17.33 7.62 -8.67
C HIS A 122 18.45 6.75 -9.27
N GLU A 123 19.29 7.26 -10.16
CA GLU A 123 20.48 6.56 -10.66
C GLU A 123 21.77 7.12 -10.05
N LEU A 124 22.82 6.29 -9.97
CA LEU A 124 24.16 6.81 -9.67
C LEU A 124 24.59 7.81 -10.76
N SER A 125 25.46 8.76 -10.41
CA SER A 125 25.89 9.85 -11.30
C SER A 125 26.57 9.38 -12.60
N ARG A 126 27.17 8.20 -12.57
CA ARG A 126 27.84 7.54 -13.69
C ARG A 126 28.03 6.04 -13.39
N PRO A 127 28.25 5.19 -14.39
CA PRO A 127 28.71 3.83 -14.19
C PRO A 127 30.00 3.77 -13.36
N LYS A 128 30.20 2.67 -12.63
CA LYS A 128 31.45 2.45 -11.89
C LYS A 128 32.58 2.12 -12.88
N PRO A 129 33.85 2.38 -12.51
CA PRO A 129 34.98 1.97 -13.34
C PRO A 129 34.95 0.46 -13.63
N GLY A 130 34.95 0.09 -14.91
CA GLY A 130 34.89 -1.30 -15.36
C GLY A 130 33.49 -1.84 -15.64
N ASP A 131 32.44 -1.06 -15.35
CA ASP A 131 31.08 -1.39 -15.78
C ASP A 131 30.96 -1.30 -17.32
N ASP A 132 30.07 -2.11 -17.89
CA ASP A 132 29.78 -2.19 -19.33
C ASP A 132 28.26 -2.04 -19.55
N PRO A 133 27.72 -0.81 -19.46
CA PRO A 133 26.28 -0.57 -19.56
C PRO A 133 25.63 -1.13 -20.83
N ASP A 134 24.67 -2.05 -20.65
CA ASP A 134 23.82 -2.58 -21.70
C ASP A 134 22.49 -3.01 -21.10
N ILE A 135 21.47 -2.17 -21.23
CA ILE A 135 20.16 -2.42 -20.64
C ILE A 135 19.49 -3.70 -21.19
N ASN A 136 19.76 -4.06 -22.45
CA ASN A 136 19.21 -5.29 -23.03
C ASN A 136 19.84 -6.51 -22.37
N ARG A 137 21.17 -6.50 -22.17
CA ARG A 137 21.86 -7.59 -21.47
C ARG A 137 21.48 -7.64 -19.99
N TYR A 138 21.28 -6.49 -19.34
CA TYR A 138 20.77 -6.45 -17.97
C TYR A 138 19.43 -7.18 -17.85
N TYR A 139 18.46 -6.92 -18.74
CA TYR A 139 17.19 -7.61 -18.68
C TYR A 139 17.28 -9.08 -19.12
N ASN A 140 17.87 -9.35 -20.29
CA ASN A 140 17.86 -10.68 -20.90
C ASN A 140 18.77 -11.69 -20.19
N GLU A 141 19.89 -11.26 -19.63
CA GLU A 141 20.89 -12.15 -19.04
C GLU A 141 20.80 -12.23 -17.52
N TYR A 142 20.19 -11.24 -16.85
CA TYR A 142 20.14 -11.13 -15.39
C TYR A 142 18.71 -11.04 -14.84
N VAL A 143 17.94 -9.99 -15.16
CA VAL A 143 16.59 -9.79 -14.59
C VAL A 143 15.65 -10.96 -14.90
N VAL A 144 15.62 -11.42 -16.16
CA VAL A 144 14.78 -12.57 -16.58
C VAL A 144 15.10 -13.82 -15.75
N LYS A 145 16.37 -14.13 -15.51
CA LYS A 145 16.76 -15.30 -14.70
C LYS A 145 16.41 -15.13 -13.22
N GLN A 146 16.50 -13.91 -12.69
CA GLN A 146 16.04 -13.62 -11.32
C GLN A 146 14.53 -13.77 -11.19
N ILE A 147 13.75 -13.33 -12.19
CA ILE A 147 12.31 -13.57 -12.24
C ILE A 147 12.01 -15.07 -12.25
N GLU A 148 12.73 -15.86 -13.05
CA GLU A 148 12.56 -17.31 -13.08
C GLU A 148 12.78 -17.92 -11.70
N GLU A 149 13.84 -17.54 -10.98
CA GLU A 149 14.09 -17.99 -9.60
C GLU A 149 12.94 -17.58 -8.65
N LEU A 150 12.57 -16.30 -8.66
CA LEU A 150 11.55 -15.73 -7.77
C LEU A 150 10.17 -16.35 -8.00
N CYS A 151 9.81 -16.61 -9.25
CA CYS A 151 8.50 -17.13 -9.63
C CYS A 151 8.43 -18.67 -9.65
N THR A 152 9.51 -19.39 -9.31
CA THR A 152 9.49 -20.86 -9.27
C THR A 152 9.89 -21.47 -7.93
N ASN A 153 10.72 -20.79 -7.14
CA ASN A 153 11.30 -21.36 -5.91
C ASN A 153 10.55 -20.99 -4.62
N TYR A 154 9.65 -20.00 -4.66
CA TYR A 154 9.04 -19.38 -3.47
C TYR A 154 7.52 -19.60 -3.36
N GLY A 155 7.01 -20.66 -4.01
CA GLY A 155 5.59 -21.03 -3.99
C GLY A 155 4.68 -20.03 -4.74
N PRO A 156 3.37 -20.00 -4.43
CA PRO A 156 2.44 -19.08 -5.08
C PRO A 156 2.72 -17.61 -4.76
N ILE A 157 2.84 -16.80 -5.80
CA ILE A 157 3.03 -15.35 -5.72
C ILE A 157 1.78 -14.67 -6.27
N SER A 158 1.13 -13.85 -5.46
CA SER A 158 -0.14 -13.20 -5.79
C SER A 158 0.04 -11.89 -6.57
N TYR A 159 1.14 -11.17 -6.36
CA TYR A 159 1.44 -9.98 -7.16
C TYR A 159 2.93 -9.63 -7.24
N PHE A 160 3.31 -8.94 -8.32
CA PHE A 160 4.66 -8.48 -8.60
C PHE A 160 4.67 -6.95 -8.72
N PHE A 161 5.50 -6.29 -7.91
CA PHE A 161 5.61 -4.84 -7.84
C PHE A 161 6.96 -4.42 -8.43
N TRP A 162 6.95 -3.92 -9.65
CA TRP A 162 8.11 -3.26 -10.24
C TRP A 162 8.31 -1.90 -9.59
N ASP A 163 9.57 -1.46 -9.47
CA ASP A 163 9.83 -0.09 -9.04
C ASP A 163 10.82 0.64 -9.92
N LEU A 164 10.31 1.75 -10.47
CA LEU A 164 10.98 2.78 -11.26
C LEU A 164 11.77 2.25 -12.47
N ASN A 165 11.09 2.11 -13.62
CA ASN A 165 11.73 1.90 -14.92
C ASN A 165 12.38 3.19 -15.48
N ILE A 166 13.36 3.75 -14.77
CA ILE A 166 14.08 4.98 -15.17
C ILE A 166 14.79 4.83 -16.52
N ALA A 167 15.21 3.61 -16.87
CA ALA A 167 15.82 3.30 -18.14
C ALA A 167 14.85 3.34 -19.33
N GLU A 168 13.54 3.45 -19.08
CA GLU A 168 12.47 3.41 -20.10
C GLU A 168 12.56 2.15 -20.97
N TYR A 169 13.05 1.05 -20.41
CA TYR A 169 13.18 -0.21 -21.13
C TYR A 169 11.79 -0.81 -21.34
N LYS A 170 11.43 -1.12 -22.60
CA LYS A 170 10.11 -1.66 -22.94
C LYS A 170 10.26 -3.05 -23.53
N ASP A 171 9.80 -4.04 -22.77
CA ASP A 171 9.72 -5.43 -23.19
C ASP A 171 8.55 -6.12 -22.47
N PRO A 172 7.37 -6.18 -23.12
CA PRO A 172 6.21 -6.86 -22.56
C PRO A 172 6.46 -8.34 -22.25
N SER A 173 7.42 -8.99 -22.93
CA SER A 173 7.69 -10.42 -22.74
C SER A 173 8.19 -10.75 -21.33
N VAL A 174 8.74 -9.76 -20.62
CA VAL A 174 9.12 -9.88 -19.20
C VAL A 174 7.88 -10.12 -18.32
N ASN A 175 6.81 -9.37 -18.54
CA ASN A 175 5.54 -9.57 -17.83
C ASN A 175 4.86 -10.88 -18.28
N ASP A 176 4.94 -11.23 -19.56
CA ASP A 176 4.41 -12.49 -20.08
C ASP A 176 5.08 -13.71 -19.43
N LEU A 177 6.41 -13.65 -19.20
CA LEU A 177 7.14 -14.67 -18.46
C LEU A 177 6.63 -14.80 -17.02
N ILE A 178 6.47 -13.68 -16.31
CA ILE A 178 5.93 -13.67 -14.94
C ILE A 178 4.56 -14.35 -14.92
N ARG A 179 3.66 -13.99 -15.83
CA ARG A 179 2.31 -14.57 -15.91
C ARG A 179 2.31 -16.05 -16.31
N LYS A 180 3.25 -16.46 -17.15
CA LYS A 180 3.43 -17.87 -17.52
C LYS A 180 3.85 -18.70 -16.30
N LEU A 181 4.76 -18.18 -15.47
CA LEU A 181 5.26 -18.87 -14.28
C LEU A 181 4.26 -18.83 -13.12
N GLN A 182 3.50 -17.74 -12.99
CA GLN A 182 2.52 -17.50 -11.92
C GLN A 182 1.18 -17.06 -12.53
N PRO A 183 0.33 -17.99 -13.01
CA PRO A 183 -0.96 -17.65 -13.57
C PRO A 183 -1.87 -16.93 -12.57
N GLY A 184 -2.45 -15.80 -12.99
CA GLY A 184 -3.33 -14.97 -12.15
C GLY A 184 -2.60 -13.93 -11.28
N ILE A 185 -1.27 -13.82 -11.39
CA ILE A 185 -0.49 -12.77 -10.72
C ILE A 185 -0.87 -11.37 -11.23
N MET A 186 -0.98 -10.41 -10.31
CA MET A 186 -1.17 -8.99 -10.62
C MET A 186 0.17 -8.28 -10.73
N ILE A 187 0.37 -7.42 -11.73
CA ILE A 187 1.62 -6.67 -11.97
C ILE A 187 1.31 -5.17 -11.99
N ASN A 188 2.10 -4.32 -11.34
CA ASN A 188 1.87 -2.87 -11.38
C ASN A 188 2.33 -2.21 -12.69
N ASP A 189 2.01 -0.93 -12.84
CA ASP A 189 2.30 -0.12 -14.02
C ASP A 189 3.69 0.54 -14.06
N ARG A 190 4.64 0.06 -13.24
CA ARG A 190 5.98 0.69 -13.07
C ARG A 190 7.11 -0.03 -13.83
N GLY A 191 6.80 -1.13 -14.51
CA GLY A 191 7.78 -2.05 -15.09
C GLY A 191 8.04 -1.86 -16.59
N PRO A 192 8.64 -2.88 -17.23
CA PRO A 192 8.96 -2.89 -18.66
C PRO A 192 7.79 -3.28 -19.58
N GLY A 193 6.70 -3.80 -19.02
CA GLY A 193 5.45 -4.11 -19.73
C GLY A 193 4.25 -3.37 -19.14
N GLU A 194 3.09 -3.50 -19.78
CA GLU A 194 1.84 -2.95 -19.24
C GLU A 194 1.46 -3.62 -17.91
N GLY A 195 0.94 -2.81 -16.98
CA GLY A 195 0.50 -3.25 -15.66
C GLY A 195 -1.02 -3.36 -15.54
N ASP A 196 -1.47 -4.11 -14.55
CA ASP A 196 -2.87 -4.39 -14.22
C ASP A 196 -3.50 -3.31 -13.32
N TYR A 197 -2.68 -2.56 -12.58
CA TYR A 197 -3.15 -1.56 -11.62
C TYR A 197 -2.23 -0.35 -11.48
N LYS A 198 -2.80 0.75 -11.00
CA LYS A 198 -2.14 2.05 -10.76
C LYS A 198 -1.56 2.14 -9.36
N THR A 199 -0.49 2.94 -9.21
CA THR A 199 0.32 2.98 -7.98
C THR A 199 0.59 4.40 -7.44
N PRO A 200 -0.44 5.17 -7.03
CA PRO A 200 -0.23 6.47 -6.42
C PRO A 200 0.60 6.34 -5.13
N GLU A 201 1.58 7.22 -4.96
CA GLU A 201 2.60 7.11 -3.93
C GLU A 201 2.58 8.31 -2.97
N ARG A 202 2.62 8.03 -1.67
CA ARG A 202 2.67 8.97 -0.54
C ARG A 202 1.58 10.05 -0.50
N SER A 203 0.61 10.02 -1.39
CA SER A 203 -0.44 11.03 -1.51
C SER A 203 -1.75 10.40 -1.95
N VAL A 204 -2.87 10.99 -1.50
CA VAL A 204 -4.20 10.61 -1.97
C VAL A 204 -4.51 11.45 -3.21
N PRO A 205 -4.66 10.84 -4.40
CA PRO A 205 -5.01 11.59 -5.60
C PRO A 205 -6.38 12.26 -5.43
N PRO A 206 -6.66 13.35 -6.18
CA PRO A 206 -7.99 13.93 -6.23
C PRO A 206 -8.99 12.94 -6.84
N GLY A 207 -10.27 13.17 -6.59
CA GLY A 207 -11.35 12.36 -7.12
C GLY A 207 -12.18 11.67 -6.04
N ARG A 208 -13.22 10.98 -6.50
CA ARG A 208 -14.22 10.28 -5.66
C ARG A 208 -14.34 8.78 -5.97
N ARG A 209 -13.60 8.31 -6.98
CA ARG A 209 -13.59 6.93 -7.47
C ARG A 209 -12.33 6.70 -8.32
N PHE A 210 -11.85 5.47 -8.36
CA PHE A 210 -10.86 5.01 -9.34
C PHE A 210 -11.54 4.31 -10.52
N GLU A 211 -11.07 4.63 -11.73
CA GLU A 211 -11.53 3.98 -12.98
C GLU A 211 -10.83 2.65 -13.26
N LEU A 212 -9.59 2.52 -12.78
CA LEU A 212 -8.77 1.33 -12.93
C LEU A 212 -8.44 0.76 -11.54
N PRO A 213 -8.17 -0.56 -11.44
CA PRO A 213 -7.58 -1.13 -10.23
C PRO A 213 -6.41 -0.27 -9.78
N THR A 214 -6.39 0.07 -8.49
CA THR A 214 -5.43 1.02 -7.94
C THR A 214 -5.00 0.54 -6.57
N GLU A 215 -3.70 0.57 -6.29
CA GLU A 215 -3.11 0.33 -4.98
C GLU A 215 -2.27 1.55 -4.60
N ALA A 216 -2.73 2.32 -3.62
CA ALA A 216 -1.94 3.42 -3.09
C ALA A 216 -0.91 2.90 -2.09
N CYS A 217 0.33 3.38 -2.16
CA CYS A 217 1.37 3.02 -1.21
C CYS A 217 1.80 4.21 -0.32
N GLN A 218 2.00 3.93 0.96
CA GLN A 218 2.44 4.93 1.96
C GLN A 218 3.27 4.25 3.06
N SER A 219 4.17 4.98 3.71
CA SER A 219 4.93 4.50 4.87
C SER A 219 4.36 5.05 6.17
N VAL A 220 4.48 4.30 7.27
CA VAL A 220 4.24 4.87 8.61
C VAL A 220 5.27 5.95 8.95
N GLY A 221 6.49 5.82 8.43
CA GLY A 221 7.54 6.81 8.54
C GLY A 221 7.39 7.90 7.49
N LYS A 222 7.67 9.15 7.86
CA LYS A 222 7.53 10.31 6.98
C LYS A 222 8.71 10.43 6.01
N HIS A 223 9.91 10.08 6.46
CA HIS A 223 11.12 10.35 5.69
C HIS A 223 11.56 9.14 4.86
N SER A 224 11.55 7.93 5.40
CA SER A 224 12.05 6.73 4.71
C SER A 224 11.00 5.63 4.53
N TRP A 225 11.21 4.81 3.50
CA TRP A 225 10.54 3.52 3.36
C TRP A 225 11.25 2.44 4.19
N GLY A 226 12.58 2.39 4.09
CA GLY A 226 13.43 1.54 4.92
C GLY A 226 13.53 2.03 6.36
N TYR A 227 14.24 1.27 7.20
CA TYR A 227 14.49 1.71 8.57
C TYR A 227 15.35 2.97 8.61
N LYS A 228 14.84 3.99 9.31
CA LYS A 228 15.55 5.21 9.66
C LYS A 228 15.58 5.34 11.18
N GLN A 229 16.76 5.57 11.73
CA GLN A 229 16.94 5.97 13.12
C GLN A 229 16.39 7.39 13.32
N ASP A 230 15.69 7.59 14.44
CA ASP A 230 15.03 8.85 14.78
C ASP A 230 14.04 9.29 13.67
N GLU A 231 13.18 8.37 13.23
CA GLU A 231 12.14 8.62 12.23
C GLU A 231 11.02 9.52 12.79
N ASP A 232 10.52 10.43 11.95
CA ASP A 232 9.28 11.14 12.23
C ASP A 232 8.12 10.29 11.69
N TYR A 233 7.18 9.92 12.54
CA TYR A 233 6.04 9.12 12.10
C TYR A 233 4.84 10.01 11.73
N TYR A 234 4.08 9.56 10.74
CA TYR A 234 2.77 10.15 10.47
C TYR A 234 1.83 9.93 11.67
N SER A 235 0.92 10.87 11.90
CA SER A 235 -0.13 10.65 12.89
C SER A 235 -1.07 9.52 12.44
N VAL A 236 -1.57 8.74 13.40
CA VAL A 236 -2.55 7.67 13.13
C VAL A 236 -3.78 8.22 12.42
N ALA A 237 -4.26 9.40 12.84
CA ALA A 237 -5.41 10.08 12.23
C ALA A 237 -5.21 10.39 10.74
N TYR A 238 -4.03 10.86 10.36
CA TYR A 238 -3.69 11.12 8.96
C TYR A 238 -3.71 9.83 8.14
N LEU A 239 -3.09 8.76 8.64
CA LEU A 239 -3.05 7.47 7.95
C LEU A 239 -4.45 6.85 7.85
N ILE A 240 -5.27 6.88 8.90
CA ILE A 240 -6.66 6.41 8.87
C ILE A 240 -7.46 7.17 7.80
N ASN A 241 -7.36 8.51 7.77
CA ASN A 241 -8.05 9.32 6.77
C ASN A 241 -7.61 8.98 5.33
N SER A 242 -6.31 8.77 5.14
CA SER A 242 -5.74 8.37 3.86
C SER A 242 -6.22 6.98 3.41
N ILE A 243 -6.23 6.01 4.33
CA ILE A 243 -6.69 4.64 4.08
C ILE A 243 -8.17 4.64 3.73
N ASP A 244 -9.00 5.25 4.58
CA ASP A 244 -10.45 5.36 4.38
C ASP A 244 -10.79 5.94 3.01
N LYS A 245 -10.18 7.09 2.66
CA LYS A 245 -10.45 7.76 1.40
C LYS A 245 -10.05 6.91 0.19
N ILE A 246 -8.88 6.29 0.21
CA ILE A 246 -8.43 5.42 -0.90
C ILE A 246 -9.35 4.22 -1.06
N MET A 247 -9.71 3.55 0.05
CA MET A 247 -10.57 2.38 0.00
C MET A 247 -12.01 2.74 -0.40
N ALA A 248 -12.53 3.89 0.04
CA ALA A 248 -13.84 4.39 -0.38
C ALA A 248 -13.89 4.80 -1.87
N MET A 249 -12.75 5.15 -2.47
CA MET A 249 -12.60 5.33 -3.93
C MET A 249 -12.53 4.01 -4.70
N GLY A 250 -12.47 2.86 -4.02
CA GLY A 250 -12.38 1.52 -4.62
C GLY A 250 -10.95 1.04 -4.85
N GLY A 251 -9.96 1.61 -4.15
CA GLY A 251 -8.56 1.21 -4.24
C GLY A 251 -8.10 0.36 -3.06
N ASN A 252 -6.95 -0.29 -3.22
CA ASN A 252 -6.21 -0.93 -2.13
C ASN A 252 -5.23 0.06 -1.48
N TYR A 253 -4.83 -0.22 -0.24
CA TYR A 253 -3.84 0.57 0.48
C TYR A 253 -2.69 -0.30 1.01
N LEU A 254 -1.50 -0.11 0.47
CA LEU A 254 -0.27 -0.79 0.87
C LEU A 254 0.49 0.07 1.89
N LEU A 255 0.30 -0.22 3.18
CA LEU A 255 1.00 0.46 4.27
C LEU A 255 2.35 -0.19 4.56
N ASN A 256 3.42 0.57 4.41
CA ASN A 256 4.79 0.14 4.61
C ASN A 256 5.28 0.34 6.06
N VAL A 257 6.06 -0.63 6.53
CA VAL A 257 6.99 -0.48 7.65
C VAL A 257 8.39 -0.93 7.21
N GLY A 258 9.42 -0.35 7.83
CA GLY A 258 10.83 -0.69 7.63
C GLY A 258 11.44 -1.35 8.87
N PRO A 259 11.66 -2.68 8.87
CA PRO A 259 12.35 -3.37 9.95
C PRO A 259 13.79 -2.89 10.13
N ASP A 260 14.28 -2.90 11.37
CA ASP A 260 15.66 -2.57 11.69
C ASP A 260 16.66 -3.63 11.21
N ALA A 261 17.97 -3.36 11.34
CA ALA A 261 19.02 -4.29 10.90
C ALA A 261 19.00 -5.64 11.65
N SER A 262 18.31 -5.74 12.79
CA SER A 262 18.17 -6.98 13.55
C SER A 262 16.97 -7.83 13.10
N GLY A 263 16.08 -7.28 12.27
CA GLY A 263 14.87 -7.94 11.77
C GLY A 263 13.60 -7.60 12.54
N VAL A 264 13.64 -6.59 13.42
CA VAL A 264 12.50 -6.19 14.25
C VAL A 264 11.82 -4.96 13.65
N ILE A 265 10.50 -4.99 13.56
CA ILE A 265 9.71 -3.80 13.20
C ILE A 265 9.74 -2.83 14.40
N PRO A 266 10.12 -1.54 14.23
CA PRO A 266 10.19 -0.59 15.35
C PRO A 266 8.88 -0.49 16.13
N GLU A 267 8.96 -0.38 17.46
CA GLU A 267 7.79 -0.39 18.36
C GLU A 267 6.73 0.65 17.97
N GLU A 268 7.16 1.85 17.60
CA GLU A 268 6.25 2.94 17.20
C GLU A 268 5.52 2.61 15.89
N ALA A 269 6.20 1.99 14.92
CA ALA A 269 5.57 1.49 13.70
C ALA A 269 4.53 0.40 14.02
N GLN A 270 4.85 -0.53 14.93
CA GLN A 270 3.87 -1.54 15.37
C GLN A 270 2.65 -0.88 16.06
N ARG A 271 2.87 0.11 16.92
CA ARG A 271 1.80 0.86 17.63
C ARG A 271 0.86 1.54 16.63
N ILE A 272 1.40 2.17 15.59
CA ILE A 272 0.62 2.80 14.51
C ILE A 272 -0.20 1.76 13.77
N VAL A 273 0.43 0.67 13.30
CA VAL A 273 -0.25 -0.42 12.57
C VAL A 273 -1.38 -1.03 13.39
N ARG A 274 -1.15 -1.34 14.67
CA ARG A 274 -2.21 -1.83 15.58
C ARG A 274 -3.33 -0.83 15.77
N SER A 275 -3.02 0.47 15.81
CA SER A 275 -4.03 1.51 16.01
C SER A 275 -4.95 1.66 14.80
N ILE A 276 -4.37 1.62 13.60
CA ILE A 276 -5.12 1.54 12.34
C ILE A 276 -5.98 0.26 12.32
N GLY A 277 -5.41 -0.88 12.71
CA GLY A 277 -6.13 -2.15 12.79
C GLY A 277 -7.35 -2.13 13.70
N ARG A 278 -7.25 -1.49 14.88
CA ARG A 278 -8.39 -1.33 15.80
C ARG A 278 -9.52 -0.52 15.20
N TRP A 279 -9.22 0.54 14.44
CA TRP A 279 -10.23 1.30 13.70
C TRP A 279 -10.80 0.45 12.56
N TYR A 280 -9.95 -0.10 11.70
CA TYR A 280 -10.36 -0.86 10.51
C TYR A 280 -11.29 -2.01 10.87
N LYS A 281 -10.99 -2.78 11.93
CA LYS A 281 -11.85 -3.89 12.39
C LYS A 281 -13.29 -3.49 12.71
N LYS A 282 -13.52 -2.26 13.18
CA LYS A 282 -14.86 -1.76 13.52
C LYS A 282 -15.65 -1.38 12.27
N VAL A 283 -14.96 -0.87 11.25
CA VAL A 283 -15.58 -0.29 10.05
C VAL A 283 -15.44 -1.17 8.81
N ARG A 284 -14.77 -2.32 8.92
CA ARG A 284 -14.38 -3.19 7.82
C ARG A 284 -15.53 -3.54 6.87
N GLU A 285 -16.74 -3.73 7.38
CA GLU A 285 -17.91 -4.07 6.54
C GLU A 285 -18.26 -2.99 5.50
N ALA A 286 -17.79 -1.75 5.69
CA ALA A 286 -17.93 -0.67 4.73
C ALA A 286 -16.95 -0.76 3.55
N PHE A 287 -16.01 -1.71 3.58
CA PHE A 287 -15.03 -1.94 2.54
C PHE A 287 -15.15 -3.33 1.92
N ASP A 288 -15.38 -4.37 2.73
CA ASP A 288 -15.44 -5.76 2.27
C ASP A 288 -16.62 -5.99 1.29
N ASP A 289 -16.29 -6.32 0.03
CA ASP A 289 -17.22 -6.40 -1.12
C ASP A 289 -18.11 -5.16 -1.32
N ALA A 290 -17.74 -4.02 -0.73
CA ALA A 290 -18.43 -2.76 -0.97
C ALA A 290 -17.86 -2.11 -2.22
N VAL A 291 -18.72 -1.40 -2.97
CA VAL A 291 -18.31 -0.66 -4.17
C VAL A 291 -18.44 0.84 -3.95
N PRO A 292 -17.60 1.68 -4.61
CA PRO A 292 -17.76 3.13 -4.56
C PRO A 292 -19.15 3.58 -5.02
N ALA A 293 -19.71 4.53 -4.30
CA ALA A 293 -21.05 5.10 -4.53
C ALA A 293 -21.06 6.63 -4.34
N SER A 294 -19.89 7.25 -4.35
CA SER A 294 -19.73 8.67 -4.05
C SER A 294 -20.32 9.60 -5.12
N ASP A 295 -20.65 9.06 -6.30
CA ASP A 295 -21.42 9.67 -7.40
C ASP A 295 -22.91 9.85 -7.05
N MET A 296 -23.41 9.18 -6.01
CA MET A 296 -24.79 9.31 -5.55
C MET A 296 -25.06 10.59 -4.75
N ILE A 297 -24.03 11.37 -4.40
CA ILE A 297 -24.20 12.62 -3.64
C ILE A 297 -23.37 13.76 -4.21
N THR A 298 -23.82 14.99 -3.94
CA THR A 298 -23.12 16.22 -4.34
C THR A 298 -22.20 16.79 -3.25
N ASP A 299 -22.27 16.27 -2.02
CA ASP A 299 -21.42 16.72 -0.92
C ASP A 299 -19.99 16.19 -1.08
N ASN A 300 -19.03 17.11 -1.18
CA ASN A 300 -17.61 16.80 -1.30
C ASN A 300 -16.91 16.42 0.01
N ASN A 301 -17.63 16.51 1.13
CA ASN A 301 -17.11 16.23 2.46
C ASN A 301 -17.37 14.79 2.94
N VAL A 302 -18.15 14.03 2.18
CA VAL A 302 -18.51 12.64 2.51
C VAL A 302 -18.23 11.77 1.29
N MET A 303 -17.60 10.63 1.53
CA MET A 303 -17.46 9.56 0.55
C MET A 303 -18.48 8.48 0.86
N LEU A 304 -18.96 7.80 -0.17
CA LEU A 304 -19.90 6.71 -0.04
C LEU A 304 -19.33 5.42 -0.63
N THR A 305 -19.56 4.33 0.07
CA THR A 305 -19.53 2.97 -0.49
C THR A 305 -20.90 2.33 -0.29
N ARG A 306 -21.19 1.28 -1.05
CA ARG A 306 -22.46 0.55 -0.93
C ARG A 306 -22.26 -0.95 -1.06
N LYS A 307 -23.14 -1.71 -0.40
CA LYS A 307 -23.25 -3.16 -0.51
C LYS A 307 -24.71 -3.57 -0.36
N ASN A 308 -25.29 -4.19 -1.38
CA ASN A 308 -26.70 -4.60 -1.39
C ASN A 308 -27.65 -3.44 -1.04
N HIS A 309 -28.42 -3.54 0.06
CA HIS A 309 -29.34 -2.51 0.53
C HIS A 309 -28.72 -1.60 1.60
N THR A 310 -27.39 -1.57 1.69
CA THR A 310 -26.64 -0.80 2.67
C THR A 310 -25.80 0.25 1.99
N LEU A 311 -25.89 1.49 2.49
CA LEU A 311 -25.01 2.59 2.13
C LEU A 311 -24.11 2.92 3.33
N TYR A 312 -22.83 3.13 3.09
CA TYR A 312 -21.88 3.55 4.12
C TYR A 312 -21.40 4.96 3.82
N ALA A 313 -21.55 5.86 4.79
CA ALA A 313 -21.07 7.23 4.70
C ALA A 313 -19.77 7.40 5.49
N HIS A 314 -18.70 7.70 4.77
CA HIS A 314 -17.36 7.94 5.28
C HIS A 314 -17.12 9.44 5.40
N VAL A 315 -17.07 9.94 6.64
CA VAL A 315 -16.90 11.38 6.91
C VAL A 315 -15.41 11.70 6.96
N ASN A 316 -14.79 11.79 5.79
CA ASN A 316 -13.34 11.92 5.62
C ASN A 316 -12.82 13.36 5.76
N ILE A 317 -13.58 14.25 6.40
CA ILE A 317 -13.17 15.58 6.82
C ILE A 317 -13.34 15.71 8.34
N PRO A 318 -12.73 16.71 9.01
CA PRO A 318 -13.05 16.99 10.41
C PRO A 318 -14.56 17.13 10.59
N VAL A 319 -15.12 16.36 11.52
CA VAL A 319 -16.54 16.44 11.85
C VAL A 319 -16.76 17.75 12.60
N ILE A 320 -17.33 18.75 11.93
CA ILE A 320 -17.54 20.09 12.50
C ILE A 320 -18.92 20.26 13.16
N SER A 321 -19.77 19.23 13.12
CA SER A 321 -21.14 19.28 13.61
C SER A 321 -21.62 17.89 14.04
N SER A 322 -22.55 17.86 14.99
CA SER A 322 -23.27 16.65 15.40
C SER A 322 -24.17 16.02 14.32
N SER A 323 -24.17 16.56 13.09
CA SER A 323 -24.96 16.05 11.97
C SER A 323 -24.27 16.23 10.63
N ILE A 324 -24.54 15.30 9.71
CA ILE A 324 -24.20 15.40 8.28
C ILE A 324 -25.47 15.39 7.43
N VAL A 325 -25.31 15.77 6.16
CA VAL A 325 -26.37 15.82 5.16
C VAL A 325 -25.92 15.04 3.93
N LEU A 326 -26.80 14.23 3.35
CA LEU A 326 -26.48 13.46 2.13
C LEU A 326 -27.37 13.91 0.97
N THR A 327 -27.03 15.03 0.33
CA THR A 327 -27.77 15.54 -0.83
C THR A 327 -27.42 14.73 -2.09
N PRO A 328 -28.37 14.26 -2.91
CA PRO A 328 -29.80 14.56 -2.91
C PRO A 328 -30.68 13.46 -2.29
N ILE A 329 -30.13 12.55 -1.48
CA ILE A 329 -30.89 11.46 -0.87
C ILE A 329 -32.01 12.05 -0.01
N ASP A 330 -33.26 11.66 -0.26
CA ASP A 330 -34.46 12.16 0.41
C ASP A 330 -35.33 11.04 1.00
N VAL A 331 -34.72 9.88 1.24
CA VAL A 331 -35.38 8.69 1.80
C VAL A 331 -34.80 8.36 3.16
N LEU A 332 -35.68 7.98 4.10
CA LEU A 332 -35.26 7.53 5.42
C LEU A 332 -34.70 6.10 5.35
N PRO A 333 -33.53 5.82 5.93
CA PRO A 333 -33.11 4.45 6.17
C PRO A 333 -33.95 3.84 7.29
N ASN A 334 -34.10 2.52 7.26
CA ASN A 334 -34.65 1.73 8.36
C ASN A 334 -33.80 1.84 9.62
N LYS A 335 -32.49 1.97 9.44
CA LYS A 335 -31.53 2.07 10.53
C LYS A 335 -30.31 2.87 10.13
N ALA A 336 -29.78 3.66 11.06
CA ALA A 336 -28.48 4.32 10.91
C ALA A 336 -27.59 3.98 12.11
N VAL A 337 -26.39 3.45 11.87
CA VAL A 337 -25.45 3.04 12.92
C VAL A 337 -24.07 3.63 12.66
N LEU A 338 -23.49 4.28 13.66
CA LEU A 338 -22.09 4.68 13.66
C LEU A 338 -21.23 3.44 13.94
N LEU A 339 -20.53 2.93 12.92
CA LEU A 339 -19.77 1.68 13.03
C LEU A 339 -18.60 1.78 14.02
N ASN A 340 -18.03 2.97 14.20
CA ASN A 340 -16.93 3.20 15.14
C ASN A 340 -17.28 2.83 16.59
N THR A 341 -18.57 2.91 16.96
CA THR A 341 -19.04 2.74 18.35
C THR A 341 -20.21 1.76 18.49
N GLY A 342 -20.92 1.45 17.40
CA GLY A 342 -22.18 0.72 17.40
C GLY A 342 -23.40 1.56 17.81
N GLN A 343 -23.23 2.88 18.00
CA GLN A 343 -24.31 3.79 18.37
C GLN A 343 -25.32 3.94 17.23
N GLU A 344 -26.61 3.83 17.54
CA GLU A 344 -27.68 4.17 16.61
C GLU A 344 -27.84 5.70 16.51
N LEU A 345 -27.98 6.20 15.28
CA LEU A 345 -28.06 7.64 14.97
C LEU A 345 -29.49 8.02 14.58
N GLU A 346 -29.89 9.24 14.92
CA GLU A 346 -31.19 9.79 14.53
C GLU A 346 -31.14 10.20 13.05
N THR A 347 -32.14 9.82 12.26
CA THR A 347 -32.30 10.25 10.86
C THR A 347 -33.56 11.07 10.65
N ARG A 348 -33.49 12.05 9.76
CA ARG A 348 -34.63 12.87 9.32
C ARG A 348 -34.54 13.16 7.84
N VAL A 349 -35.69 13.21 7.17
CA VAL A 349 -35.84 13.83 5.86
C VAL A 349 -36.60 15.13 6.08
N ASP A 350 -35.90 16.26 6.03
CA ASP A 350 -36.47 17.58 6.25
C ASP A 350 -35.73 18.67 5.46
N ILE A 351 -36.27 19.89 5.48
CA ILE A 351 -35.66 21.08 4.88
C ILE A 351 -35.01 21.88 6.00
N THR A 352 -33.72 22.19 5.88
CA THR A 352 -33.02 23.08 6.82
C THR A 352 -33.21 24.56 6.42
N PRO A 353 -33.12 25.52 7.35
CA PRO A 353 -33.25 26.95 7.02
C PRO A 353 -32.31 27.43 5.91
N ASN A 354 -31.10 26.86 5.83
CA ASN A 354 -30.12 27.20 4.80
C ASN A 354 -30.47 26.63 3.41
N LEU A 355 -31.34 25.62 3.36
CA LEU A 355 -31.76 24.91 2.15
C LEU A 355 -33.26 25.11 1.88
N TYR A 356 -33.83 26.23 2.33
CA TYR A 356 -35.27 26.55 2.24
C TYR A 356 -35.86 26.55 0.82
N LYS A 357 -35.03 26.53 -0.21
CA LYS A 357 -35.42 26.46 -1.63
C LYS A 357 -35.24 25.07 -2.25
N GLU A 358 -34.60 24.16 -1.51
CA GLU A 358 -34.32 22.80 -1.95
C GLU A 358 -35.42 21.84 -1.52
N LYS A 359 -35.39 20.61 -2.06
CA LYS A 359 -36.23 19.52 -1.58
C LYS A 359 -35.80 19.07 -0.18
N PRO A 360 -36.69 18.38 0.58
CA PRO A 360 -36.27 17.68 1.79
C PRO A 360 -35.11 16.73 1.50
N ILE A 361 -34.19 16.60 2.45
CA ILE A 361 -32.98 15.80 2.30
C ILE A 361 -32.70 14.99 3.56
N LEU A 362 -32.00 13.88 3.40
CA LEU A 362 -31.56 13.01 4.48
C LEU A 362 -30.48 13.70 5.31
N ARG A 363 -30.77 13.81 6.60
CA ARG A 363 -29.86 14.27 7.64
C ARG A 363 -29.66 13.18 8.65
N ILE A 364 -28.41 12.96 9.02
CA ILE A 364 -28.02 12.01 10.06
C ILE A 364 -27.48 12.81 11.23
N ARG A 365 -27.98 12.57 12.43
CA ARG A 365 -27.79 13.40 13.62
C ARG A 365 -27.32 12.57 14.82
N GLY A 366 -26.73 13.24 15.80
CA GLY A 366 -26.22 12.62 17.02
C GLY A 366 -24.82 12.04 16.87
N ILE A 367 -24.04 12.51 15.89
CA ILE A 367 -22.64 12.12 15.71
C ILE A 367 -21.83 12.74 16.86
N PRO A 368 -21.12 11.94 17.67
CA PRO A 368 -20.30 12.43 18.77
C PRO A 368 -18.97 12.97 18.22
N ALA A 369 -19.02 14.09 17.51
CA ALA A 369 -17.90 14.66 16.76
C ALA A 369 -16.63 14.83 17.59
N ASP A 370 -16.77 15.27 18.84
CA ASP A 370 -15.65 15.53 19.76
C ASP A 370 -15.02 14.23 20.32
N ASP A 371 -15.77 13.12 20.34
CA ASP A 371 -15.26 11.83 20.84
C ASP A 371 -14.56 11.02 19.73
N LEU A 372 -14.78 11.37 18.46
CA LEU A 372 -14.22 10.69 17.29
C LEU A 372 -12.91 11.34 16.81
N THR A 373 -12.30 12.20 17.62
CA THR A 373 -11.05 12.88 17.25
C THR A 373 -9.98 11.87 16.89
N GLY A 374 -9.55 11.89 15.62
CA GLY A 374 -8.47 11.03 15.10
C GLY A 374 -8.93 9.72 14.46
N GLU A 375 -10.23 9.46 14.38
CA GLU A 375 -10.81 8.41 13.52
C GLU A 375 -11.64 9.03 12.39
N VAL A 376 -11.89 8.27 11.33
CA VAL A 376 -12.94 8.61 10.36
C VAL A 376 -14.25 7.98 10.83
N PRO A 377 -15.32 8.77 11.07
CA PRO A 377 -16.65 8.24 11.29
C PRO A 377 -17.16 7.54 10.03
N VAL A 378 -17.61 6.30 10.21
CA VAL A 378 -18.26 5.51 9.16
C VAL A 378 -19.66 5.16 9.63
N ILE A 379 -20.66 5.60 8.88
CA ILE A 379 -22.07 5.44 9.23
C ILE A 379 -22.71 4.46 8.26
N LYS A 380 -23.25 3.37 8.78
CA LYS A 380 -24.06 2.40 8.06
C LYS A 380 -25.51 2.85 8.00
N LEU A 381 -26.09 2.84 6.81
CA LEU A 381 -27.49 3.16 6.55
C LEU A 381 -28.14 1.96 5.85
N GLU A 382 -29.15 1.36 6.48
CA GLU A 382 -29.87 0.19 5.96
C GLU A 382 -31.22 0.60 5.38
N PHE A 383 -31.54 0.13 4.18
CA PHE A 383 -32.78 0.44 3.46
C PHE A 383 -33.55 -0.84 3.12
N ASP A 384 -34.84 -0.69 2.78
CA ASP A 384 -35.68 -1.81 2.34
C ASP A 384 -35.27 -2.35 0.97
N GLU A 385 -34.93 -1.43 0.06
CA GLU A 385 -34.50 -1.73 -1.29
C GLU A 385 -33.09 -1.19 -1.57
N ALA A 386 -32.51 -1.64 -2.68
CA ALA A 386 -31.24 -1.14 -3.16
C ALA A 386 -31.30 0.39 -3.40
N ILE A 387 -30.30 1.11 -2.91
CA ILE A 387 -30.31 2.58 -2.82
C ILE A 387 -30.40 3.28 -4.19
N GLU A 388 -29.97 2.62 -5.24
CA GLU A 388 -29.99 3.08 -6.64
C GLU A 388 -31.41 3.29 -7.17
N LYS A 389 -32.42 2.67 -6.53
CA LYS A 389 -33.81 2.95 -6.85
C LYS A 389 -34.26 4.34 -6.40
N TYR A 390 -33.63 4.87 -5.35
CA TYR A 390 -33.99 6.16 -4.77
C TYR A 390 -33.11 7.29 -5.32
N VAL A 391 -31.82 7.01 -5.54
CA VAL A 391 -30.90 7.92 -6.23
C VAL A 391 -30.24 7.16 -7.37
N PRO A 392 -30.77 7.25 -8.60
CA PRO A 392 -30.12 6.63 -9.74
C PRO A 392 -28.74 7.29 -9.93
N PRO A 393 -27.68 6.51 -10.23
CA PRO A 393 -26.39 7.08 -10.57
C PRO A 393 -26.57 8.05 -11.73
N GLU A 394 -25.90 9.21 -11.68
CA GLU A 394 -25.81 10.09 -12.84
C GLU A 394 -25.27 9.26 -14.00
N LYS A 395 -26.13 8.99 -15.01
CA LYS A 395 -25.65 8.43 -16.26
C LYS A 395 -24.66 9.42 -16.84
N ASP A 396 -23.47 8.96 -17.20
CA ASP A 396 -22.44 9.72 -17.91
C ASP A 396 -23.08 10.75 -18.86
N ALA A 397 -22.93 12.03 -18.50
CA ALA A 397 -23.35 13.17 -19.31
C ALA A 397 -22.28 13.52 -20.35
#